data_AF-A0A7X6X252-F1
#
_entry.id   AF-A0A7X6X252-F1
#
_cell.length_a   1.000
_cell.length_b   1.000
_cell.length_c   1.000
_cell.angle_alpha   90.00
_cell.angle_beta   90.00
_cell.angle_gamma   90.00
#
_symmetry.space_group_name_H-M   'P 1'
#
loop_
_entity.id
_entity.type
_entity.pdbx_description
1 polymer ?
#
loop_
_entity_poly.entity_id
_entity_poly.type
_entity_poly.pdbx_seq_one_letter_code
_entity_poly.pdbx_strand_id
1 'polypeptide(L)'
;MMMGDHPVGDGQAQVAEILTKYDAESDYRNLRGFAAKVVGAIAITFSLFQLYTAAFGVLDAHLQRSIHLAFGLCLVFLLYPTRKSWSRNKIHWFDLLLAIGGAAAPLYIVVFYQQLVLRAGIVTPIDFVVGIIAILLVLEAARRVVGLPILIVSLVFLGYALLGRYVPGVFAHQGATLQRLVGHLFFTTEGIMGIPLGV
;
A
#
# COMPACT_ATOMS: atom_id res chain seq x y z
N MET A 1 -55.14 30.02 10.81
CA MET A 1 -54.34 30.08 9.56
C MET A 1 -53.02 29.39 9.86
N MET A 2 -52.93 28.11 9.50
CA MET A 2 -51.79 27.22 9.77
C MET A 2 -51.00 27.04 8.47
N MET A 3 -49.72 27.41 8.47
CA MET A 3 -48.70 27.13 7.46
C MET A 3 -47.38 27.49 8.18
N GLY A 4 -46.39 26.64 8.39
CA GLY A 4 -46.09 25.29 7.95
C GLY A 4 -44.61 25.10 8.26
N ASP A 5 -44.29 24.45 9.37
CA ASP A 5 -42.90 24.17 9.77
C ASP A 5 -42.34 23.07 8.86
N HIS A 6 -41.60 23.46 7.83
CA HIS A 6 -40.78 22.55 7.05
C HIS A 6 -39.50 22.21 7.84
N PRO A 7 -39.21 20.91 8.12
CA PRO A 7 -38.02 20.52 8.87
C PRO A 7 -36.79 20.57 7.95
N VAL A 8 -35.93 21.57 8.17
CA VAL A 8 -34.70 21.84 7.37
C VAL A 8 -33.57 20.82 7.64
N GLY A 9 -33.77 19.82 8.51
CA GLY A 9 -32.71 18.89 8.96
C GLY A 9 -32.47 17.63 8.11
N ASP A 10 -33.45 17.16 7.33
CA ASP A 10 -33.41 15.81 6.75
C ASP A 10 -32.60 15.73 5.44
N GLY A 11 -32.62 16.81 4.65
CA GLY A 11 -31.91 16.87 3.37
C GLY A 11 -30.38 16.92 3.50
N GLN A 12 -29.84 17.56 4.53
CA GLN A 12 -28.38 17.62 4.73
C GLN A 12 -27.82 16.31 5.28
N ALA A 13 -28.55 15.63 6.16
CA ALA A 13 -28.17 14.30 6.66
C ALA A 13 -28.21 13.26 5.53
N GLN A 14 -29.23 13.31 4.68
CA GLN A 14 -29.38 12.39 3.54
C GLN A 14 -28.37 12.69 2.42
N VAL A 15 -28.03 13.96 2.17
CA VAL A 15 -26.93 14.34 1.27
C VAL A 15 -25.58 13.91 1.85
N ALA A 16 -25.32 14.11 3.15
CA ALA A 16 -24.10 13.62 3.80
C ALA A 16 -24.02 12.08 3.78
N GLU A 17 -25.14 11.37 3.94
CA GLU A 17 -25.23 9.91 3.83
C GLU A 17 -24.99 9.43 2.40
N ILE A 18 -25.55 10.12 1.39
CA ILE A 18 -25.31 9.82 -0.02
C ILE A 18 -23.84 10.10 -0.39
N LEU A 19 -23.26 11.22 0.04
CA LEU A 19 -21.84 11.54 -0.17
C LEU A 19 -20.95 10.47 0.48
N THR A 20 -21.22 10.10 1.74
CA THR A 20 -20.51 9.03 2.45
C THR A 20 -20.64 7.67 1.75
N LYS A 21 -21.77 7.38 1.11
CA LYS A 21 -22.04 6.13 0.39
C LYS A 21 -21.29 6.05 -0.95
N TYR A 22 -20.96 7.19 -1.57
CA TYR A 22 -20.23 7.26 -2.84
C TYR A 22 -18.73 7.60 -2.67
N ASP A 23 -18.32 8.09 -1.51
CA ASP A 23 -16.90 8.24 -1.18
C ASP A 23 -16.24 6.87 -1.07
N ALA A 24 -15.33 6.58 -2.00
CA ALA A 24 -14.48 5.39 -1.97
C ALA A 24 -13.62 5.33 -0.69
N GLU A 25 -13.45 6.45 0.02
CA GLU A 25 -12.83 6.56 1.34
C GLU A 25 -13.67 5.97 2.49
N SER A 26 -14.95 5.66 2.27
CA SER A 26 -15.83 5.09 3.29
C SER A 26 -15.47 3.65 3.71
N ASP A 27 -14.53 2.99 3.04
CA ASP A 27 -14.06 1.64 3.42
C ASP A 27 -13.02 1.64 4.57
N TYR A 28 -12.98 2.71 5.35
CA TYR A 28 -12.12 2.86 6.52
C TYR A 28 -12.75 2.21 7.79
N ARG A 29 -11.90 1.67 8.67
CA ARG A 29 -12.31 1.11 9.98
C ARG A 29 -12.49 2.18 11.05
N ASN A 30 -13.63 2.14 11.73
CA ASN A 30 -13.82 2.90 12.96
C ASN A 30 -13.36 2.06 14.17
N LEU A 31 -12.04 1.99 14.38
CA LEU A 31 -11.46 1.27 15.50
C LEU A 31 -11.76 1.99 16.82
N ARG A 32 -12.15 1.24 17.84
CA ARG A 32 -12.36 1.75 19.21
C ARG A 32 -11.50 0.99 20.22
N GLY A 33 -11.19 1.64 21.34
CA GLY A 33 -10.48 1.03 22.46
C GLY A 33 -8.98 0.84 22.21
N PHE A 34 -8.43 -0.31 22.61
CA PHE A 34 -6.99 -0.57 22.56
C PHE A 34 -6.41 -0.59 21.14
N ALA A 35 -7.12 -1.19 20.18
CA ALA A 35 -6.69 -1.25 18.78
C ALA A 35 -6.50 0.16 18.18
N ALA A 36 -7.40 1.10 18.50
CA ALA A 36 -7.29 2.49 18.05
C ALA A 36 -6.04 3.19 18.62
N LYS A 37 -5.71 2.92 19.89
CA LYS A 37 -4.48 3.45 20.51
C LYS A 37 -3.22 2.91 19.84
N VAL A 38 -3.19 1.62 19.52
CA VAL A 38 -2.06 0.99 18.82
C VAL A 38 -1.88 1.58 17.43
N VAL A 39 -2.96 1.65 16.64
CA VAL A 39 -2.91 2.23 15.30
C VAL A 39 -2.55 3.71 15.35
N GLY A 40 -3.10 4.46 16.31
CA GLY A 40 -2.74 5.85 16.55
C GLY A 40 -1.26 6.04 16.90
N ALA A 41 -0.70 5.16 17.74
CA ALA A 41 0.73 5.21 18.08
C ALA A 41 1.62 4.94 16.85
N ILE A 42 1.24 3.99 15.99
CA ILE A 42 1.96 3.70 14.73
C ILE A 42 1.90 4.92 13.80
N ALA A 43 0.72 5.52 13.64
CA ALA A 43 0.53 6.71 12.80
C ALA A 43 1.33 7.91 13.32
N ILE A 44 1.31 8.16 14.64
CA ILE A 44 2.10 9.22 15.26
C ILE A 44 3.60 8.97 15.05
N THR A 45 4.07 7.73 15.24
CA THR A 45 5.47 7.37 15.01
C THR A 45 5.87 7.61 13.56
N PHE A 46 5.01 7.22 12.62
CA PHE A 46 5.23 7.46 11.20
C PHE A 46 5.30 8.96 10.87
N SER A 47 4.38 9.76 11.40
CA SER A 47 4.40 11.21 11.21
C SER A 47 5.64 11.87 11.81
N LEU A 48 6.05 11.45 13.02
CA LEU A 48 7.28 11.95 13.65
C LEU A 48 8.53 11.58 12.84
N PHE A 49 8.58 10.37 12.30
CA PHE A 49 9.66 9.95 11.41
C PHE A 49 9.76 10.86 10.19
N GLN A 50 8.65 11.13 9.50
CA GLN A 50 8.61 12.01 8.33
C GLN A 50 9.00 13.46 8.66
N LEU A 51 8.50 13.99 9.79
CA LEU A 51 8.88 15.33 10.25
C LEU A 51 10.37 15.42 10.61
N TYR A 52 10.92 14.38 11.22
CA TYR A 52 12.34 14.32 11.55
C TYR A 52 13.21 14.32 10.29
N THR A 53 12.93 13.45 9.32
CA THR A 53 13.71 13.41 8.06
C THR A 53 13.54 14.68 7.23
N ALA A 54 12.36 15.32 7.28
CA ALA A 54 12.16 16.62 6.65
C ALA A 54 12.97 17.75 7.31
N ALA A 55 13.12 17.73 8.64
CA ALA A 55 13.81 18.79 9.38
C ALA A 55 15.33 18.60 9.45
N PHE A 56 15.81 17.36 9.57
CA PHE A 56 17.21 17.04 9.86
C PHE A 56 17.96 16.41 8.69
N GLY A 57 17.28 16.17 7.56
CA GLY A 57 17.85 15.61 6.35
C GLY A 57 17.32 14.20 6.04
N VAL A 58 17.21 13.92 4.75
CA VAL A 58 16.72 12.63 4.24
C VAL A 58 17.78 11.55 4.38
N LEU A 59 17.33 10.34 4.72
CA LEU A 59 18.18 9.15 4.71
C LEU A 59 18.49 8.76 3.26
N ASP A 60 19.34 7.73 3.09
CA ASP A 60 19.48 7.07 1.80
C ASP A 60 18.10 6.73 1.22
N ALA A 61 17.92 6.98 -0.08
CA ALA A 61 16.63 6.85 -0.74
C ALA A 61 16.01 5.46 -0.55
N HIS A 62 16.81 4.39 -0.54
CA HIS A 62 16.28 3.05 -0.31
C HIS A 62 15.80 2.86 1.13
N LEU A 63 16.54 3.38 2.12
CA LEU A 63 16.17 3.28 3.52
C LEU A 63 14.89 4.09 3.81
N GLN A 64 14.84 5.35 3.37
CA GLN A 64 13.71 6.23 3.60
C GLN A 64 12.42 5.66 3.00
N ARG A 65 12.48 5.26 1.72
CA ARG A 65 11.33 4.70 0.99
C ARG A 65 10.87 3.38 1.58
N SER A 66 11.80 2.53 2.02
CA SER A 66 11.47 1.24 2.64
C SER A 66 10.78 1.41 4.00
N ILE A 67 11.26 2.34 4.83
CA ILE A 67 10.61 2.66 6.11
C ILE A 67 9.22 3.25 5.85
N HIS A 68 9.10 4.18 4.91
CA HIS A 68 7.81 4.75 4.55
C HIS A 68 6.81 3.69 4.09
N LEU A 69 7.23 2.81 3.17
CA LEU A 69 6.39 1.73 2.67
C LEU A 69 5.98 0.75 3.77
N ALA A 70 6.88 0.42 4.70
CA ALA A 70 6.58 -0.46 5.83
C ALA A 70 5.45 0.12 6.71
N PHE A 71 5.53 1.40 7.06
CA PHE A 71 4.46 2.08 7.80
C PHE A 71 3.17 2.18 6.99
N GLY A 72 3.27 2.56 5.71
CA GLY A 72 2.13 2.68 4.81
C GLY A 72 1.35 1.38 4.68
N LEU A 73 2.02 0.27 4.38
CA LEU A 73 1.38 -1.05 4.27
C LEU A 73 0.80 -1.53 5.60
N CYS A 74 1.53 -1.35 6.70
CA CYS A 74 1.04 -1.68 8.04
C CYS A 74 -0.27 -0.95 8.34
N LEU A 75 -0.29 0.38 8.17
CA LEU A 75 -1.47 1.20 8.41
C LEU A 75 -2.61 0.84 7.46
N VAL A 76 -2.34 0.64 6.17
CA VAL A 76 -3.37 0.23 5.19
C VAL A 76 -4.06 -1.04 5.63
N PHE A 77 -3.34 -2.09 6.02
CA PHE A 77 -3.96 -3.35 6.42
C PHE A 77 -4.69 -3.28 7.77
N LEU A 78 -4.22 -2.43 8.69
CA LEU A 78 -4.92 -2.21 9.96
C LEU A 78 -6.20 -1.38 9.78
N LEU A 79 -6.22 -0.44 8.84
CA LEU A 79 -7.30 0.54 8.65
C LEU A 79 -8.33 0.12 7.59
N TYR A 80 -7.92 -0.62 6.56
CA TYR A 80 -8.80 -1.06 5.47
C TYR A 80 -9.03 -2.58 5.55
N PRO A 81 -10.27 -3.04 5.84
CA PRO A 81 -10.57 -4.45 6.02
C PRO A 81 -10.45 -5.24 4.71
N THR A 82 -9.98 -6.50 4.77
CA THR A 82 -9.86 -7.36 3.57
C THR A 82 -11.19 -7.54 2.82
N ARG A 83 -12.28 -7.69 3.58
CA ARG A 83 -13.63 -7.97 3.06
C ARG A 83 -14.61 -6.95 3.59
N LYS A 84 -15.45 -6.42 2.70
CA LYS A 84 -16.54 -5.49 3.03
C LYS A 84 -17.55 -6.05 4.05
N SER A 85 -17.67 -7.38 4.13
CA SER A 85 -18.57 -8.07 5.06
C SER A 85 -18.03 -8.20 6.49
N TRP A 86 -16.76 -7.86 6.73
CA TRP A 86 -16.16 -8.00 8.05
C TRP A 86 -16.47 -6.80 8.95
N SER A 87 -16.50 -7.04 10.27
CA SER A 87 -16.77 -5.99 11.24
C SER A 87 -15.75 -4.85 11.14
N ARG A 88 -16.23 -3.61 11.11
CA ARG A 88 -15.41 -2.39 11.08
C ARG A 88 -14.86 -2.00 12.46
N ASN A 89 -15.37 -2.62 13.52
CA ASN A 89 -15.03 -2.29 14.91
C ASN A 89 -13.88 -3.14 15.46
N LYS A 90 -13.44 -4.18 14.74
CA LYS A 90 -12.39 -5.10 15.17
C LYS A 90 -11.42 -5.40 14.03
N ILE A 91 -10.16 -5.61 14.38
CA ILE A 91 -9.13 -6.05 13.44
C ILE A 91 -9.24 -7.57 13.34
N HIS A 92 -9.41 -8.07 12.13
CA HIS A 92 -9.39 -9.51 11.88
C HIS A 92 -7.94 -10.02 11.89
N TRP A 93 -7.71 -11.23 12.41
CA TRP A 93 -6.35 -11.79 12.52
C TRP A 93 -5.60 -11.85 11.17
N PHE A 94 -6.34 -12.06 10.08
CA PHE A 94 -5.80 -12.05 8.72
C PHE A 94 -5.26 -10.67 8.33
N ASP A 95 -5.95 -9.60 8.69
CA ASP A 95 -5.47 -8.23 8.45
C ASP A 95 -4.25 -7.89 9.32
N LEU A 96 -4.18 -8.46 10.52
CA LEU A 96 -3.00 -8.33 11.37
C LEU A 96 -1.79 -9.05 10.75
N LEU A 97 -1.99 -10.25 10.21
CA LEU A 97 -0.93 -10.99 9.50
C LEU A 97 -0.42 -10.20 8.29
N LEU A 98 -1.34 -9.63 7.50
CA LEU A 98 -0.98 -8.78 6.38
C LEU A 98 -0.28 -7.49 6.82
N ALA A 99 -0.70 -6.87 7.92
CA ALA A 99 -0.04 -5.69 8.47
C ALA A 99 1.42 -6.01 8.88
N ILE A 100 1.63 -7.14 9.56
CA ILE A 100 2.97 -7.60 9.96
C ILE A 100 3.80 -7.92 8.71
N GLY A 101 3.25 -8.66 7.75
CA GLY A 101 3.94 -8.97 6.49
C GLY A 101 4.26 -7.72 5.67
N GLY A 102 3.33 -6.76 5.63
CA GLY A 102 3.45 -5.48 4.95
C GLY A 102 4.49 -4.56 5.56
N ALA A 103 4.69 -4.63 6.88
CA ALA A 103 5.80 -3.96 7.54
C ALA A 103 7.12 -4.71 7.32
N ALA A 104 7.11 -6.03 7.47
CA ALA A 104 8.32 -6.85 7.44
C ALA A 104 8.99 -6.89 6.07
N ALA A 105 8.20 -6.96 4.98
CA ALA A 105 8.77 -7.12 3.64
C ALA A 105 9.61 -5.91 3.19
N PRO A 106 9.16 -4.64 3.33
CA PRO A 106 10.02 -3.48 3.08
C PRO A 106 11.15 -3.33 4.12
N LEU A 107 10.91 -3.67 5.39
CA LEU A 107 11.96 -3.63 6.42
C LEU A 107 13.11 -4.60 6.13
N TYR A 108 12.91 -5.64 5.32
CA TYR A 108 14.00 -6.47 4.83
C TYR A 108 15.10 -5.64 4.16
N ILE A 109 14.75 -4.64 3.35
CA ILE A 109 15.74 -3.78 2.69
C ILE A 109 16.50 -2.95 3.72
N VAL A 110 15.83 -2.50 4.79
CA VAL A 110 16.46 -1.75 5.87
C VAL A 110 17.47 -2.60 6.63
N VAL A 111 17.08 -3.83 7.00
CA VAL A 111 17.93 -4.75 7.77
C VAL A 111 19.12 -5.25 6.95
N PHE A 112 18.91 -5.56 5.68
CA PHE A 112 19.93 -6.13 4.80
C PHE A 112 20.56 -5.10 3.84
N TYR A 113 20.40 -3.81 4.12
CA TYR A 113 20.78 -2.71 3.24
C TYR A 113 22.21 -2.83 2.71
N GLN A 114 23.20 -3.00 3.60
CA GLN A 114 24.60 -3.12 3.20
C GLN A 114 24.84 -4.30 2.25
N GLN A 115 24.20 -5.45 2.51
CA GLN A 115 24.37 -6.64 1.67
C GLN A 115 23.75 -6.44 0.28
N LEU A 116 22.58 -5.79 0.23
CA LEU A 116 21.89 -5.49 -1.02
C LEU A 116 22.70 -4.51 -1.88
N VAL A 117 23.26 -3.47 -1.26
CA VAL A 117 24.11 -2.49 -1.96
C VAL A 117 25.39 -3.17 -2.49
N LEU A 118 26.06 -3.99 -1.68
CA LEU A 118 27.28 -4.68 -2.07
C LEU A 118 27.07 -5.71 -3.20
N ARG A 119 25.86 -6.27 -3.31
CA ARG A 119 25.50 -7.22 -4.38
C ARG A 119 25.12 -6.54 -5.70
N ALA A 120 25.06 -5.20 -5.74
CA ALA A 120 24.85 -4.40 -6.96
C ALA A 120 23.72 -4.91 -7.87
N GLY A 121 22.58 -5.30 -7.28
CA GLY A 121 21.40 -5.76 -8.03
C GLY A 121 21.33 -7.27 -8.29
N ILE A 122 22.26 -8.08 -7.76
CA ILE A 122 22.13 -9.54 -7.75
C ILE A 122 21.07 -9.95 -6.71
N VAL A 123 19.94 -10.47 -7.20
CA VAL A 123 18.80 -10.93 -6.39
C VAL A 123 18.99 -12.40 -6.01
N THR A 124 19.19 -12.68 -4.72
CA THR A 124 19.26 -14.06 -4.20
C THR A 124 17.86 -14.71 -4.12
N PRO A 125 17.76 -16.03 -3.91
CA PRO A 125 16.47 -16.68 -3.76
C PRO A 125 15.63 -16.11 -2.61
N ILE A 126 16.26 -15.68 -1.51
CA ILE A 126 15.56 -15.06 -0.38
C ILE A 126 15.03 -13.69 -0.79
N ASP A 127 15.87 -12.87 -1.43
CA ASP A 127 15.49 -11.55 -1.95
C ASP A 127 14.30 -11.67 -2.92
N PHE A 128 14.33 -12.67 -3.79
CA PHE A 128 13.27 -12.96 -4.74
C PHE A 128 11.94 -13.30 -4.05
N VAL A 129 11.95 -14.15 -3.02
CA VAL A 129 10.74 -14.51 -2.26
C VAL A 129 10.19 -13.28 -1.53
N VAL A 130 11.04 -12.51 -0.85
CA VAL A 130 10.63 -11.28 -0.16
C VAL A 130 10.05 -10.27 -1.15
N GLY A 131 10.68 -10.10 -2.32
CA GLY A 131 10.21 -9.20 -3.36
C GLY A 131 8.84 -9.61 -3.93
N ILE A 132 8.61 -10.91 -4.16
CA ILE A 132 7.29 -11.40 -4.55
C ILE A 132 6.24 -11.08 -3.49
N ILE A 133 6.54 -11.39 -2.22
CA ILE A 133 5.62 -11.11 -1.10
C ILE A 133 5.30 -9.62 -1.04
N ALA A 134 6.31 -8.75 -1.15
CA ALA A 134 6.13 -7.31 -1.14
C ALA A 134 5.25 -6.83 -2.30
N ILE A 135 5.51 -7.27 -3.54
CA ILE A 135 4.71 -6.91 -4.71
C ILE A 135 3.25 -7.33 -4.53
N LEU A 136 3.01 -8.55 -4.06
CA LEU A 136 1.64 -9.05 -3.81
C LEU A 136 0.94 -8.23 -2.72
N LEU A 137 1.64 -7.87 -1.63
CA LEU A 137 1.10 -7.04 -0.57
C LEU A 137 0.80 -5.62 -1.06
N VAL A 138 1.64 -5.04 -1.91
CA VAL A 138 1.40 -3.71 -2.51
C VAL A 138 0.19 -3.74 -3.44
N LEU A 139 0.07 -4.75 -4.30
CA LEU A 139 -1.10 -4.91 -5.17
C LEU A 139 -2.39 -5.09 -4.37
N GLU A 140 -2.33 -5.88 -3.29
CA GLU A 140 -3.46 -6.10 -2.39
C GLU A 140 -3.82 -4.82 -1.60
N ALA A 141 -2.83 -4.04 -1.16
CA ALA A 141 -3.04 -2.74 -0.54
C ALA A 141 -3.68 -1.75 -1.53
N ALA A 142 -3.19 -1.70 -2.78
CA ALA A 142 -3.76 -0.86 -3.83
C ALA A 142 -5.22 -1.26 -4.15
N ARG A 143 -5.52 -2.57 -4.19
CA ARG A 143 -6.88 -3.09 -4.34
C ARG A 143 -7.81 -2.61 -3.22
N ARG A 144 -7.31 -2.51 -1.98
CA ARG A 144 -8.10 -2.09 -0.81
C ARG A 144 -8.36 -0.59 -0.77
N VAL A 145 -7.36 0.22 -1.12
CA VAL A 145 -7.43 1.68 -1.00
C VAL A 145 -8.08 2.30 -2.24
N VAL A 146 -7.69 1.86 -3.42
CA VAL A 146 -8.12 2.48 -4.70
C VAL A 146 -9.19 1.64 -5.39
N GLY A 147 -9.14 0.31 -5.26
CA GLY A 147 -10.16 -0.60 -5.80
C GLY A 147 -9.66 -1.52 -6.92
N LEU A 148 -10.59 -2.23 -7.54
CA LEU A 148 -10.28 -3.17 -8.64
C LEU A 148 -9.68 -2.53 -9.89
N PRO A 149 -10.02 -1.29 -10.31
CA PRO A 149 -9.46 -0.71 -11.53
C PRO A 149 -7.93 -0.66 -11.53
N ILE A 150 -7.30 -0.18 -10.44
CA ILE A 150 -5.84 -0.08 -10.37
C ILE A 150 -5.17 -1.45 -10.37
N LEU A 151 -5.80 -2.45 -9.73
CA LEU A 151 -5.29 -3.81 -9.70
C LEU A 151 -5.29 -4.43 -11.09
N ILE A 152 -6.42 -4.31 -11.81
CA ILE A 152 -6.55 -4.86 -13.17
C ILE A 152 -5.50 -4.24 -14.09
N VAL A 153 -5.37 -2.91 -14.06
CA VAL A 153 -4.36 -2.20 -14.87
C VAL A 153 -2.96 -2.69 -14.52
N SER A 154 -2.62 -2.77 -13.23
CA SER A 154 -1.32 -3.25 -12.78
C SER A 154 -1.03 -4.69 -13.23
N LEU A 155 -2.00 -5.59 -13.11
CA LEU A 155 -1.87 -6.99 -13.54
C LEU A 155 -1.71 -7.10 -15.07
N VAL A 156 -2.38 -6.26 -15.86
CA VAL A 156 -2.22 -6.21 -17.31
C VAL A 156 -0.80 -5.79 -17.68
N PHE A 157 -0.25 -4.75 -17.06
CA PHE A 157 1.12 -4.31 -17.34
C PHE A 157 2.18 -5.30 -16.84
N LEU A 158 1.97 -5.96 -15.69
CA LEU A 158 2.82 -7.06 -15.25
C LEU A 158 2.77 -8.24 -16.21
N GLY A 159 1.56 -8.58 -16.69
CA GLY A 159 1.35 -9.60 -17.71
C GLY A 159 2.07 -9.25 -19.01
N TYR A 160 1.97 -8.02 -19.48
CA TYR A 160 2.70 -7.51 -20.65
C TYR A 160 4.22 -7.61 -20.47
N ALA A 161 4.74 -7.18 -19.30
CA ALA A 161 6.16 -7.27 -19.00
C ALA A 161 6.71 -8.71 -19.08
N LEU A 162 5.93 -9.71 -18.67
CA LEU A 162 6.30 -11.12 -18.71
C LEU A 162 6.07 -11.76 -20.08
N LEU A 163 4.93 -11.47 -20.71
CA LEU A 163 4.43 -12.15 -21.90
C LEU A 163 4.71 -11.40 -23.20
N GLY A 164 5.49 -10.33 -23.17
CA GLY A 164 5.82 -9.50 -24.34
C GLY A 164 6.31 -10.27 -25.57
N ARG A 165 6.92 -11.44 -25.38
CA ARG A 165 7.39 -12.30 -26.49
C ARG A 165 6.28 -12.90 -27.34
N TYR A 166 5.07 -13.00 -26.78
CA TYR A 166 3.88 -13.53 -27.44
C TYR A 166 3.01 -12.42 -28.03
N VAL A 167 3.34 -11.16 -27.79
CA VAL A 167 2.62 -10.01 -28.33
C VAL A 167 3.06 -9.81 -29.79
N PRO A 168 2.14 -9.80 -30.76
CA PRO A 168 2.48 -9.61 -32.17
C PRO A 168 2.72 -8.13 -32.51
N GLY A 169 3.50 -7.90 -33.57
CA GLY A 169 3.69 -6.57 -34.16
C GLY A 169 4.68 -5.69 -33.39
N VAL A 170 4.50 -4.38 -33.49
CA VAL A 170 5.46 -3.37 -32.98
C VAL A 170 5.57 -3.33 -31.46
N PHE A 171 4.62 -3.94 -30.74
CA PHE A 171 4.60 -4.02 -29.27
C PHE A 171 5.33 -5.26 -28.74
N ALA A 172 5.92 -6.10 -29.60
CA ALA A 172 6.67 -7.28 -29.19
C ALA A 172 7.98 -6.89 -28.48
N HIS A 173 8.29 -7.56 -27.37
CA HIS A 173 9.61 -7.48 -26.74
C HIS A 173 10.01 -8.84 -26.15
N GLN A 174 11.26 -9.02 -25.73
CA GLN A 174 11.78 -10.34 -25.28
C GLN A 174 11.05 -10.97 -24.07
N GLY A 175 10.24 -10.18 -23.36
CA GLY A 175 9.70 -10.50 -22.03
C GLY A 175 10.79 -10.44 -20.95
N ALA A 176 10.42 -9.98 -19.76
CA ALA A 176 11.27 -10.04 -18.59
C ALA A 176 11.14 -11.42 -17.92
N THR A 177 12.24 -11.96 -17.37
CA THR A 177 12.14 -13.09 -16.45
C THR A 177 11.49 -12.63 -15.14
N LEU A 178 10.74 -13.51 -14.48
CA LEU A 178 10.06 -13.16 -13.23
C LEU A 178 11.05 -12.64 -12.17
N GLN A 179 12.24 -13.25 -12.06
CA GLN A 179 13.29 -12.81 -11.14
C GLN A 179 13.79 -11.40 -11.46
N ARG A 180 14.00 -11.08 -12.75
CA ARG A 180 14.41 -9.73 -13.17
C ARG A 180 13.31 -8.71 -12.92
N LEU A 181 12.06 -9.08 -13.19
CA LEU A 181 10.90 -8.22 -12.95
C LEU A 181 10.75 -7.91 -11.46
N VAL A 182 10.82 -8.92 -10.59
CA VAL A 182 10.75 -8.74 -9.13
C VAL A 182 11.91 -7.89 -8.63
N GLY A 183 13.13 -8.17 -9.11
CA GLY A 183 14.33 -7.38 -8.83
C GLY A 183 14.14 -5.90 -9.15
N HIS A 184 13.65 -5.63 -10.36
CA HIS A 184 13.40 -4.28 -10.83
C HIS A 184 12.25 -3.59 -10.09
N LEU A 185 11.14 -4.29 -9.83
CA LEU A 185 9.98 -3.66 -9.20
C LEU A 185 10.21 -3.31 -7.73
N PHE A 186 10.92 -4.14 -6.97
CA PHE A 186 11.02 -3.96 -5.52
C PHE A 186 12.36 -3.43 -5.04
N PHE A 187 13.47 -3.81 -5.67
CA PHE A 187 14.82 -3.47 -5.21
C PHE A 187 15.43 -2.26 -5.92
N THR A 188 14.82 -1.73 -6.98
CA THR A 188 15.29 -0.50 -7.64
C THR A 188 14.36 0.68 -7.36
N THR A 189 14.87 1.89 -7.59
CA THR A 189 14.14 3.15 -7.43
C THR A 189 13.28 3.53 -8.64
N GLU A 190 13.10 2.62 -9.59
CA GLU A 190 12.28 2.83 -10.79
C GLU A 190 10.92 2.11 -10.70
N GLY A 191 10.78 1.19 -9.74
CA GLY A 191 9.55 0.44 -9.48
C GLY A 191 8.73 1.00 -8.32
N ILE A 192 8.34 0.12 -7.39
CA ILE A 192 7.58 0.42 -6.19
C ILE A 192 8.32 1.45 -5.33
N MET A 193 9.65 1.33 -5.22
CA MET A 193 10.51 2.29 -4.53
C MET A 193 10.75 3.57 -5.34
N GLY A 194 9.82 3.95 -6.21
CA GLY A 194 9.93 5.09 -7.12
C GLY A 194 9.60 6.44 -6.49
N ILE A 195 9.30 7.39 -7.39
CA ILE A 195 8.93 8.77 -7.05
C ILE A 195 7.80 8.86 -6.01
N PRO A 196 6.72 8.03 -6.05
CA PRO A 196 5.64 8.14 -5.08
C PRO A 196 6.05 7.92 -3.62
N LEU A 197 7.17 7.22 -3.38
CA LEU A 197 7.70 6.99 -2.04
C LEU A 197 8.81 7.99 -1.66
N GLY A 198 9.21 8.87 -2.59
CA GLY A 198 10.26 9.89 -2.40
C GLY A 198 9.77 11.10 -1.59
N VAL A 199 9.21 10.85 -0.41
CA VAL A 199 8.82 11.85 0.59
C VAL A 199 9.82 11.92 1.71
#